data_AF-A0A3B8XL62-F1
#
_entry.id   AF-A0A3B8XL62-F1
#
_cell.length_a   1.000
_cell.length_b   1.000
_cell.length_c   1.000
_cell.angle_alpha   90.00
_cell.angle_beta   90.00
_cell.angle_gamma   90.00
#
_symmetry.space_group_name_H-M   'P 1'
#
loop_
_entity.id
_entity.type
_entity.pdbx_description
1 polymer ?
#
loop_
_entity_poly.entity_id
_entity_poly.type
_entity_poly.pdbx_seq_one_letter_code
_entity_poly.pdbx_strand_id
1 'polypeptide(L)' 'MATPASPLVSTDWLAAHLNAPDIRIVDASWYLPQMQRDAKAEYAAAHIPGAAFFDIDEIC' A
#
# COMPACT_ATOMS: atom_id res chain seq x y z
N MET A 1 6.42 17.55 16.12
CA MET A 1 6.72 16.93 14.81
C MET A 1 5.91 17.68 13.78
N ALA A 2 6.52 18.18 12.71
CA ALA A 2 5.79 18.94 11.70
C ALA A 2 4.80 18.00 11.00
N THR A 3 3.51 18.26 11.13
CA THR A 3 2.48 17.61 10.32
C THR A 3 2.85 17.84 8.85
N PRO A 4 3.02 16.79 8.03
CA PRO A 4 3.23 17.01 6.61
C PRO A 4 2.02 17.79 6.09
N ALA A 5 2.27 18.84 5.30
CA ALA A 5 1.23 19.74 4.80
C ALA A 5 0.15 19.03 3.94
N SER A 6 0.38 17.76 3.58
CA SER A 6 -0.51 16.89 2.83
C SER A 6 -0.30 15.42 3.26
N PRO A 7 -1.35 14.58 3.31
CA PRO A 7 -1.22 13.13 3.52
C PRO A 7 -0.76 12.38 2.26
N LEU A 8 -0.62 13.06 1.12
CA LEU A 8 -0.22 12.46 -0.15
C LEU A 8 1.26 12.69 -0.44
N VAL A 9 1.91 11.67 -1.00
CA VAL A 9 3.31 11.69 -1.43
C VAL A 9 3.43 11.23 -2.89
N SER A 10 4.49 11.66 -3.57
CA SER A 10 4.78 11.21 -4.94
C SER A 10 5.50 9.85 -4.97
N THR A 11 5.51 9.20 -6.13
CA THR A 11 6.26 7.96 -6.35
C THR A 11 7.76 8.15 -6.14
N ASP A 12 8.32 9.29 -6.55
CA ASP A 12 9.74 9.59 -6.39
C ASP A 12 10.12 9.76 -4.92
N TRP A 13 9.25 10.42 -4.15
CA TRP A 13 9.44 10.54 -2.71
C TRP A 13 9.39 9.16 -2.05
N LEU A 14 8.40 8.34 -2.40
CA LEU A 14 8.29 6.98 -1.85
C LEU A 14 9.54 6.13 -2.18
N ALA A 15 10.00 6.18 -3.43
CA ALA A 15 11.20 5.47 -3.87
C ALA A 15 12.45 5.88 -3.08
N ALA A 16 12.58 7.17 -2.74
CA ALA A 16 13.69 7.68 -1.93
C ALA A 16 13.61 7.28 -0.45
N HIS A 17 12.44 6.87 0.04
CA HIS A 17 12.18 6.60 1.46
C HIS A 17 11.79 5.13 1.76
N LEU A 18 11.97 4.20 0.82
CA LEU A 18 11.60 2.78 0.99
C LEU A 18 12.22 2.12 2.23
N ASN A 19 13.41 2.57 2.65
CA ASN A 19 14.15 2.02 3.78
C ASN A 19 14.05 2.87 5.06
N ALA A 20 13.20 3.91 5.06
CA ALA A 20 13.04 4.76 6.23
C ALA A 20 12.44 3.93 7.39
N PRO A 21 13.06 3.93 8.58
CA PRO A 21 12.65 3.05 9.69
C PRO A 21 11.27 3.40 10.27
N ASP A 22 10.80 4.61 10.02
CA ASP A 22 9.52 5.17 10.46
C ASP A 22 8.41 5.06 9.40
N ILE A 23 8.69 4.43 8.25
CA ILE A 23 7.71 4.24 7.17
C ILE A 23 7.40 2.76 6.99
N ARG A 24 6.10 2.46 6.86
CA ARG A 24 5.57 1.15 6.47
C ARG A 24 4.62 1.33 5.31
N ILE A 25 4.77 0.46 4.32
CA ILE A 25 3.97 0.49 3.09
C ILE A 25 2.89 -0.57 3.26
N VAL A 26 1.67 -0.20 2.89
CA VAL A 26 0.52 -1.10 3.00
C VAL A 26 -0.21 -1.07 1.66
N ASP A 27 -0.45 -2.24 1.11
CA ASP A 27 -1.34 -2.41 -0.03
C ASP A 27 -2.75 -2.71 0.48
N ALA A 28 -3.67 -1.77 0.27
CA ALA A 28 -5.07 -1.86 0.65
C ALA A 28 -5.98 -2.04 -0.57
N SER A 29 -5.48 -2.70 -1.62
CA SER A 29 -6.26 -2.98 -2.82
C SER A 29 -7.48 -3.84 -2.49
N TRP A 30 -8.65 -3.36 -2.92
CA TRP A 30 -9.92 -4.04 -2.79
C TRP A 30 -10.77 -3.77 -4.02
N TYR A 31 -11.54 -4.76 -4.45
CA TYR A 31 -12.32 -4.69 -5.68
C TYR A 31 -13.78 -5.03 -5.42
N LEU A 32 -14.67 -4.38 -6.17
CA LEU A 32 -16.09 -4.76 -6.18
C LEU A 32 -16.24 -6.20 -6.70
N PRO A 33 -17.19 -6.99 -6.17
CA PRO A 33 -17.35 -8.39 -6.56
C PRO A 33 -17.51 -8.63 -8.07
N GLN A 34 -18.13 -7.70 -8.80
CA GLN A 34 -18.35 -7.83 -10.24
C GLN A 34 -17.08 -7.64 -11.08
N MET A 35 -16.01 -7.10 -10.50
CA MET A 35 -14.74 -6.89 -11.23
C MET A 35 -13.99 -8.19 -11.47
N GLN A 36 -14.33 -9.28 -10.75
CA GLN A 36 -13.69 -10.59 -10.87
C GLN A 36 -12.16 -10.54 -10.78
N ARG A 37 -11.62 -9.67 -9.91
CA ARG A 37 -10.20 -9.52 -9.64
C ARG A 37 -9.87 -10.00 -8.23
N ASP A 38 -8.69 -10.57 -8.08
CA ASP A 38 -8.17 -11.07 -6.81
C ASP A 38 -7.00 -10.20 -6.36
N ALA A 39 -7.28 -9.29 -5.42
CA ALA A 39 -6.28 -8.34 -4.91
C ALA A 39 -5.09 -9.06 -4.24
N LYS A 40 -5.34 -10.19 -3.58
CA LYS A 40 -4.30 -10.96 -2.90
C LYS A 40 -3.39 -11.67 -3.90
N ALA A 41 -3.96 -12.22 -4.97
CA ALA A 41 -3.18 -12.81 -6.06
C ALA A 41 -2.35 -11.76 -6.79
N GLU A 42 -2.90 -10.56 -7.03
CA GLU A 42 -2.17 -9.46 -7.67
C GLU A 42 -1.02 -8.93 -6.79
N TYR A 43 -1.26 -8.75 -5.49
CA TYR A 43 -0.22 -8.42 -4.52
C TYR A 43 0.90 -9.46 -4.53
N ALA A 44 0.56 -10.76 -4.55
CA ALA A 44 1.54 -11.83 -4.62
C ALA A 44 2.34 -11.83 -5.93
N ALA A 45 1.73 -11.40 -7.04
CA ALA A 45 2.39 -11.30 -8.34
C ALA A 45 3.37 -10.11 -8.38
N ALA A 46 2.99 -8.94 -7.86
CA ALA A 46 3.85 -7.77 -7.75
C ALA A 46 3.32 -6.78 -6.70
N HIS A 47 4.21 -6.30 -5.84
CA HIS A 47 3.94 -5.24 -4.89
C HIS A 47 5.22 -4.42 -4.63
N ILE A 48 5.05 -3.26 -3.98
CA ILE A 48 6.18 -2.42 -3.58
C ILE A 48 7.02 -3.17 -2.54
N PRO A 49 8.36 -3.23 -2.67
CA PRO A 49 9.20 -3.94 -1.70
C PRO A 49 8.95 -3.51 -0.26
N GLY A 50 8.78 -4.49 0.63
CA GLY A 50 8.53 -4.25 2.06
C GLY A 50 7.10 -3.81 2.38
N ALA A 51 6.19 -3.78 1.39
CA ALA A 51 4.78 -3.62 1.67
C ALA A 51 4.21 -4.82 2.45
N ALA A 52 3.11 -4.58 3.16
CA ALA A 52 2.24 -5.61 3.69
C ALA A 52 0.88 -5.53 3.00
N PHE A 53 0.26 -6.66 2.70
CA PHE A 53 -1.11 -6.69 2.21
C PHE A 53 -2.07 -6.49 3.40
N PHE A 54 -2.99 -5.55 3.26
CA PHE A 54 -4.03 -5.26 4.24
C PHE A 54 -5.38 -5.67 3.66
N ASP A 55 -5.86 -6.81 4.12
CA ASP A 55 -7.16 -7.35 3.73
C ASP A 55 -8.26 -6.58 4.45
N ILE A 56 -8.95 -5.70 3.72
CA ILE A 56 -10.01 -4.86 4.28
C ILE A 56 -11.18 -5.72 4.77
N ASP A 57 -11.52 -6.80 4.06
CA ASP A 57 -12.64 -7.67 4.44
C ASP A 57 -12.32 -8.52 5.68
N GLU A 58 -11.05 -8.84 5.93
CA GLU A 58 -10.62 -9.56 7.14
C GLU A 58 -10.52 -8.64 8.36
N ILE A 59 -10.16 -7.37 8.17
CA ILE A 59 -9.75 -6.47 9.27
C ILE A 59 -10.87 -5.49 9.72
N CYS A 60 -11.81 -5.11 8.84
CA CYS A 60 -12.84 -4.10 9.11
C CYS A 60 -14.26 -4.66 9.19
#